data_AF-A0A2I0P4M8-F1
#
_entry.id   AF-A0A2I0P4M8-F1
#
_cell.length_a   1.000
_cell.length_b   1.000
_cell.length_c   1.000
_cell.angle_alpha   90.00
_cell.angle_beta   90.00
_cell.angle_gamma   90.00
#
_symmetry.space_group_name_H-M   'P 1'
#
loop_
_entity.id
_entity.type
_entity.pdbx_description
1 polymer ?
#
loop_
_entity_poly.entity_id
_entity_poly.type
_entity_poly.pdbx_seq_one_letter_code
_entity_poly.pdbx_strand_id
1 'polypeptide(L)'
;MRGKNLPQNQAGKVESKCLYSAKIYDNPNMTAPQVFCRHPDIIRFEREIRNINDWEFAGIFTSQGELLHRYSGRYNGTLHVEIPDADRLDSQHQILTHNHPSDTSFSLPDLKTASRFNLAEVRVVGETGVFSMKPFQNGWPDPDMIERRYQEINSNPEFGSRMIDIEYSTEFLAQTKYPYKDLLRIRSDLLCHLLAKSFGLIYEEARWEMI
;
A
#
# COMPACT_ATOMS: atom_id res chain seq x y z
N MET A 1 14.58 55.37 -42.44
CA MET A 1 14.93 54.66 -41.19
C MET A 1 14.02 53.44 -41.08
N ARG A 2 14.57 52.23 -41.23
CA ARG A 2 13.80 50.97 -41.27
C ARG A 2 13.70 50.41 -39.85
N GLY A 3 12.48 50.35 -39.32
CA GLY A 3 12.17 49.66 -38.07
C GLY A 3 12.26 48.14 -38.25
N LYS A 4 12.91 47.46 -37.30
CA LYS A 4 12.90 46.00 -37.16
C LYS A 4 12.03 45.65 -35.96
N ASN A 5 10.86 45.06 -36.22
CA ASN A 5 10.04 44.42 -35.19
C ASN A 5 10.59 43.02 -34.91
N LEU A 6 10.81 42.70 -33.64
CA LEU A 6 11.15 41.36 -33.15
C LEU A 6 9.89 40.48 -33.08
N PRO A 7 9.98 39.17 -33.35
CA PRO A 7 8.83 38.27 -33.28
C PRO A 7 8.49 37.96 -31.83
N GLN A 8 7.19 38.05 -31.50
CA GLN A 8 6.63 37.58 -30.24
C GLN A 8 6.67 36.05 -30.22
N ASN A 9 7.41 35.48 -29.27
CA ASN A 9 7.37 34.07 -28.94
C ASN A 9 5.99 33.72 -28.37
N GLN A 10 5.25 32.89 -29.10
CA GLN A 10 4.04 32.25 -28.60
C GLN A 10 4.44 31.21 -27.55
N ALA A 11 4.08 31.47 -26.30
CA ALA A 11 4.16 30.49 -25.23
C ALA A 11 3.18 29.35 -25.54
N GLY A 12 3.72 28.20 -25.93
CA GLY A 12 2.98 26.96 -26.06
C GLY A 12 2.39 26.59 -24.70
N LYS A 13 1.06 26.49 -24.64
CA LYS A 13 0.31 26.00 -23.50
C LYS A 13 0.63 24.51 -23.34
N VAL A 14 1.50 24.16 -22.39
CA VAL A 14 1.74 22.76 -22.01
C VAL A 14 0.52 22.31 -21.23
N GLU A 15 -0.36 21.55 -21.88
CA GLU A 15 -1.41 20.80 -21.19
C GLU A 15 -0.74 19.72 -20.32
N SER A 16 -0.54 20.05 -19.04
CA SER A 16 -0.21 19.07 -18.01
C SER A 16 -1.42 18.16 -17.80
N LYS A 17 -1.45 17.04 -18.54
CA LYS A 17 -2.39 15.96 -18.29
C LYS A 17 -2.00 15.26 -16.99
N CYS A 18 -2.74 15.62 -15.94
CA CYS A 18 -2.86 14.91 -14.67
C CYS A 18 -3.06 13.41 -14.92
N LEU A 19 -2.15 12.58 -14.41
CA LEU A 19 -2.11 11.13 -14.66
C LEU A 19 -2.21 10.28 -13.40
N TYR A 20 -2.54 10.83 -12.22
CA TYR A 20 -2.52 10.03 -10.98
C TYR A 20 -3.79 9.94 -10.15
N SER A 21 -4.95 10.47 -10.57
CA SER A 21 -6.20 10.08 -9.85
C SER A 21 -7.53 10.09 -10.63
N ALA A 22 -7.61 10.57 -11.87
CA ALA A 22 -8.92 10.91 -12.46
C ALA A 22 -9.42 10.03 -13.64
N LYS A 23 -8.90 8.82 -13.92
CA LYS A 23 -9.34 8.05 -15.11
C LYS A 23 -9.45 6.51 -15.01
N ILE A 24 -9.66 5.91 -13.83
CA ILE A 24 -9.81 4.43 -13.78
C ILE A 24 -11.21 3.92 -13.37
N TYR A 25 -12.10 4.72 -12.76
CA TYR A 25 -13.25 4.11 -12.06
C TYR A 25 -14.67 4.63 -12.35
N ASP A 26 -14.92 5.23 -13.52
CA ASP A 26 -16.29 5.59 -13.97
C ASP A 26 -16.89 4.54 -14.93
N ASN A 27 -16.90 3.25 -14.54
CA ASN A 27 -17.59 2.20 -15.32
C ASN A 27 -18.73 1.56 -14.52
N PRO A 28 -20.01 1.70 -14.92
CA PRO A 28 -21.16 1.14 -14.21
C PRO A 28 -21.28 -0.40 -14.23
N ASN A 29 -20.31 -1.12 -14.83
CA ASN A 29 -20.19 -2.59 -14.79
C ASN A 29 -19.14 -3.10 -13.78
N MET A 30 -18.66 -2.28 -12.83
CA MET A 30 -17.61 -2.70 -11.90
C MET A 30 -18.08 -3.78 -10.92
N THR A 31 -17.64 -5.02 -11.18
CA THR A 31 -17.45 -6.03 -10.13
C THR A 31 -16.60 -5.42 -9.02
N ALA A 32 -16.93 -5.70 -7.75
CA ALA A 32 -16.15 -5.24 -6.60
C ALA A 32 -14.63 -5.44 -6.85
N PRO A 33 -13.76 -4.50 -6.44
CA PRO A 33 -12.32 -4.64 -6.62
C PRO A 33 -11.85 -6.04 -6.20
N GLN A 34 -10.98 -6.70 -6.96
CA GLN A 34 -10.52 -8.06 -6.66
C GLN A 34 -9.91 -8.20 -5.25
N VAL A 35 -9.42 -7.10 -4.69
CA VAL A 35 -8.96 -6.97 -3.31
C VAL A 35 -10.04 -7.34 -2.30
N PHE A 36 -11.32 -7.08 -2.59
CA PHE A 36 -12.44 -7.40 -1.70
C PHE A 36 -13.09 -8.75 -1.99
N CYS A 37 -12.65 -9.48 -3.02
CA CYS A 37 -13.12 -10.83 -3.32
C CYS A 37 -12.47 -11.85 -2.37
N ARG A 38 -12.81 -11.79 -1.08
CA ARG A 38 -12.34 -12.72 -0.03
C ARG A 38 -13.53 -13.32 0.72
N HIS A 39 -13.25 -14.35 1.52
CA HIS A 39 -14.27 -14.94 2.37
C HIS A 39 -14.92 -13.85 3.26
N PRO A 40 -16.26 -13.82 3.42
CA PRO A 40 -16.94 -12.78 4.18
C PRO A 40 -16.44 -12.60 5.61
N ASP A 41 -15.94 -13.67 6.24
CA ASP A 41 -15.39 -13.61 7.60
C ASP A 41 -14.08 -12.82 7.68
N ILE A 42 -13.25 -12.88 6.64
CA ILE A 42 -12.03 -12.05 6.53
C ILE A 42 -12.47 -10.59 6.41
N ILE A 43 -13.39 -10.28 5.48
CA ILE A 43 -13.88 -8.91 5.28
C ILE A 43 -14.57 -8.36 6.54
N ARG A 44 -15.30 -9.20 7.28
CA ARG A 44 -15.91 -8.82 8.56
C ARG A 44 -14.83 -8.43 9.58
N PHE A 45 -13.79 -9.25 9.73
CA PHE A 45 -12.66 -8.95 10.60
C PHE A 45 -11.95 -7.64 10.19
N GLU A 46 -11.70 -7.43 8.90
CA GLU A 46 -11.09 -6.19 8.40
C GLU A 46 -11.91 -4.95 8.76
N ARG A 47 -13.25 -5.04 8.64
CA ARG A 47 -14.17 -3.97 9.03
C ARG A 47 -14.18 -3.70 10.54
N GLU A 48 -13.95 -4.72 11.37
CA GLU A 48 -13.84 -4.59 12.82
C GLU A 48 -12.57 -3.81 13.22
N ILE A 49 -11.45 -4.05 12.51
CA ILE A 49 -10.14 -3.49 12.91
C ILE A 49 -9.79 -2.16 12.22
N ARG A 50 -10.42 -1.80 11.10
CA ARG A 50 -10.02 -0.63 10.26
C ARG A 50 -10.02 0.74 10.94
N ASN A 51 -10.81 0.91 12.00
CA ASN A 51 -10.97 2.18 12.71
C ASN A 51 -10.31 2.18 14.10
N ILE A 52 -9.57 1.13 14.42
CA ILE A 52 -8.80 1.04 15.66
C ILE A 52 -7.49 1.78 15.44
N ASN A 53 -7.28 2.86 16.19
CA ASN A 53 -6.18 3.80 15.96
C ASN A 53 -5.07 3.76 17.02
N ASP A 54 -5.31 3.06 18.13
CA ASP A 54 -4.42 2.99 19.30
C ASP A 54 -3.83 1.60 19.53
N TRP A 55 -4.15 0.65 18.65
CA TRP A 55 -3.72 -0.75 18.71
C TRP A 55 -3.62 -1.36 17.31
N GLU A 56 -2.72 -2.32 17.14
CA GLU A 56 -2.71 -3.18 15.97
C GLU A 56 -3.26 -4.57 16.31
N PHE A 57 -4.08 -5.07 15.40
CA PHE A 57 -4.70 -6.39 15.43
C PHE A 57 -4.36 -7.11 14.14
N ALA A 58 -3.99 -8.38 14.25
CA ALA A 58 -3.77 -9.24 13.10
C ALA A 58 -4.60 -10.52 13.22
N GLY A 59 -5.03 -11.04 12.09
CA GLY A 59 -5.67 -12.34 11.96
C GLY A 59 -5.06 -13.14 10.82
N ILE A 60 -4.82 -14.42 11.07
CA ILE A 60 -4.41 -15.39 10.05
C ILE A 60 -5.61 -16.27 9.74
N PHE A 61 -5.99 -16.30 8.48
CA PHE A 61 -7.19 -16.98 7.99
C PHE A 61 -6.86 -18.00 6.93
N THR A 62 -7.59 -19.11 6.94
CA THR A 62 -7.62 -20.01 5.79
C THR A 62 -8.27 -19.34 4.58
N SER A 63 -8.02 -19.88 3.38
CA SER A 63 -8.72 -19.42 2.17
C SER A 63 -10.25 -19.60 2.24
N GLN A 64 -10.74 -20.48 3.13
CA GLN A 64 -12.14 -20.72 3.46
C GLN A 64 -12.65 -19.78 4.56
N GLY A 65 -11.82 -18.87 5.06
CA GLY A 65 -12.16 -17.86 6.05
C GLY A 65 -12.22 -18.33 7.50
N GLU A 66 -11.70 -19.50 7.81
CA GLU A 66 -11.50 -19.94 9.20
C GLU A 66 -10.35 -19.15 9.82
N LEU A 67 -10.59 -18.54 10.99
CA LEU A 67 -9.57 -17.84 11.77
C LEU A 67 -8.70 -18.85 12.52
N LEU A 68 -7.44 -18.98 12.12
CA LEU A 68 -6.46 -19.86 12.78
C LEU A 68 -5.84 -19.18 14.01
N HIS A 69 -5.39 -17.94 13.82
CA HIS A 69 -4.70 -17.19 14.86
C HIS A 69 -5.16 -15.73 14.88
N ARG A 70 -5.25 -15.16 16.08
CA ARG A 70 -5.50 -13.74 16.30
C ARG A 70 -4.45 -13.19 17.25
N TYR A 71 -3.86 -12.08 16.85
CA TYR A 71 -2.86 -11.36 17.62
C TYR A 71 -3.26 -9.92 17.81
N SER A 72 -2.68 -9.30 18.83
CA SER A 72 -2.84 -7.88 19.09
C SER A 72 -1.56 -7.37 19.73
N GLY A 73 -1.08 -6.20 19.32
CA GLY A 73 0.23 -5.73 19.74
C GLY A 73 0.34 -4.22 19.85
N ARG A 74 1.14 -3.83 20.84
CA ARG A 74 1.70 -2.49 21.00
C ARG A 74 3.06 -2.65 21.63
N TYR A 75 4.13 -2.30 20.90
CA TYR A 75 5.50 -2.49 21.35
C TYR A 75 6.19 -1.14 21.56
N ASN A 76 6.54 -0.82 22.81
CA ASN A 76 7.24 0.42 23.19
C ASN A 76 6.60 1.72 22.68
N GLY A 77 5.26 1.76 22.62
CA GLY A 77 4.50 2.89 22.09
C GLY A 77 4.35 2.89 20.56
N THR A 78 5.07 2.02 19.86
CA THR A 78 4.90 1.74 18.43
C THR A 78 3.84 0.68 18.24
N LEU A 79 3.00 0.86 17.23
CA LEU A 79 1.97 -0.10 16.85
C LEU A 79 2.64 -1.14 15.95
N HIS A 80 2.70 -2.38 16.44
CA HIS A 80 3.29 -3.53 15.74
C HIS A 80 2.74 -4.82 16.34
N VAL A 81 2.37 -5.78 15.50
CA VAL A 81 2.03 -7.15 15.91
C VAL A 81 3.20 -8.08 15.62
N GLU A 82 3.73 -8.70 16.66
CA GLU A 82 4.70 -9.79 16.53
C GLU A 82 3.97 -11.13 16.42
N ILE A 83 4.25 -11.86 15.34
CA ILE A 83 3.69 -13.20 15.11
C ILE A 83 4.79 -14.23 15.41
N PRO A 84 4.56 -15.16 16.35
CA PRO A 84 5.59 -16.10 16.81
C PRO A 84 5.92 -17.15 15.74
N ASP A 85 7.19 -17.54 15.64
CA ASP A 85 7.64 -18.55 14.67
C ASP A 85 7.03 -19.95 14.90
N ALA A 86 6.50 -20.22 16.09
CA ALA A 86 5.78 -21.46 16.39
C ALA A 86 4.54 -21.65 15.49
N ASP A 87 3.88 -20.55 15.11
CA ASP A 87 2.66 -20.57 14.29
C ASP A 87 2.98 -20.55 12.78
N ARG A 88 4.27 -20.50 12.41
CA ARG A 88 4.73 -20.35 11.03
C ARG A 88 4.24 -21.47 10.12
N LEU A 89 4.31 -22.72 10.57
CA LEU A 89 3.96 -23.89 9.75
C LEU A 89 2.46 -23.93 9.45
N ASP A 90 1.62 -23.65 10.44
CA ASP A 90 0.16 -23.63 10.30
C ASP A 90 -0.32 -22.42 9.48
N SER A 91 0.49 -21.36 9.44
CA SER A 91 0.23 -20.14 8.70
C SER A 91 0.68 -20.18 7.22
N GLN A 92 1.41 -21.22 6.79
CA GLN A 92 1.89 -21.29 5.40
C GLN A 92 0.73 -21.35 4.42
N HIS A 93 0.84 -20.58 3.33
CA HIS A 93 -0.19 -20.47 2.29
C HIS A 93 -1.55 -19.94 2.79
N GLN A 94 -1.57 -19.31 3.97
CA GLN A 94 -2.75 -18.66 4.52
C GLN A 94 -2.75 -17.15 4.25
N ILE A 95 -3.84 -16.48 4.61
CA ILE A 95 -4.05 -15.06 4.43
C ILE A 95 -3.83 -14.36 5.77
N LEU A 96 -2.84 -13.46 5.83
CA LEU A 96 -2.65 -12.55 6.97
C LEU A 96 -3.33 -11.22 6.66
N THR A 97 -4.11 -10.70 7.59
CA THR A 97 -4.64 -9.33 7.52
C THR A 97 -4.47 -8.61 8.85
N HIS A 98 -4.05 -7.34 8.81
CA HIS A 98 -3.89 -6.49 9.99
C HIS A 98 -4.18 -5.03 9.68
N ASN A 99 -4.40 -4.20 10.71
CA ASN A 99 -4.64 -2.77 10.51
C ASN A 99 -3.36 -1.93 10.57
N HIS A 100 -3.32 -0.83 9.83
CA HIS A 100 -2.34 0.25 10.01
C HIS A 100 -3.06 1.55 10.35
N PRO A 101 -2.98 2.03 11.60
CA PRO A 101 -3.59 3.30 12.04
C PRO A 101 -3.11 4.54 11.26
N SER A 102 -1.88 4.48 10.74
CA SER A 102 -1.30 5.50 9.86
C SER A 102 -1.93 5.53 8.46
N ASP A 103 -2.79 4.57 8.11
CA ASP A 103 -3.39 4.40 6.78
C ASP A 103 -2.33 4.21 5.67
N THR A 104 -1.14 3.74 6.06
CA THR A 104 -0.03 3.37 5.17
C THR A 104 -0.21 1.94 4.66
N SER A 105 0.40 1.62 3.50
CA SER A 105 0.50 0.25 2.98
C SER A 105 1.48 -0.60 3.81
N PHE A 106 2.20 -1.55 3.21
CA PHE A 106 3.06 -2.50 3.92
C PHE A 106 4.35 -1.87 4.43
N SER A 107 4.71 -2.21 5.68
CA SER A 107 6.03 -1.96 6.24
C SER A 107 7.03 -3.05 5.85
N LEU A 108 8.33 -2.80 6.04
CA LEU A 108 9.36 -3.82 5.82
C LEU A 108 9.12 -5.10 6.69
N PRO A 109 8.81 -4.99 7.99
CA PRO A 109 8.44 -6.15 8.80
C PRO A 109 7.28 -6.98 8.25
N ASP A 110 6.24 -6.34 7.70
CA ASP A 110 5.09 -7.06 7.12
C ASP A 110 5.52 -7.92 5.94
N LEU A 111 6.32 -7.34 5.04
CA LEU A 111 6.80 -8.00 3.84
C LEU A 111 7.78 -9.13 4.16
N LYS A 112 8.66 -8.93 5.14
CA LYS A 112 9.54 -9.99 5.64
C LYS A 112 8.75 -11.12 6.30
N THR A 113 7.70 -10.80 7.06
CA THR A 113 6.81 -11.79 7.67
C THR A 113 6.07 -12.59 6.61
N ALA A 114 5.52 -11.93 5.59
CA ALA A 114 4.83 -12.58 4.49
C ALA A 114 5.71 -13.58 3.74
N SER A 115 6.97 -13.20 3.49
CA SER A 115 7.98 -14.08 2.91
C SER A 115 8.38 -15.23 3.84
N ARG A 116 8.75 -14.93 5.09
CA ARG A 116 9.18 -15.93 6.10
C ARG A 116 8.12 -17.00 6.32
N PHE A 117 6.84 -16.61 6.31
CA PHE A 117 5.71 -17.51 6.52
C PHE A 117 5.19 -18.11 5.21
N ASN A 118 5.72 -17.69 4.05
CA ASN A 118 5.26 -18.13 2.74
C ASN A 118 3.73 -18.00 2.59
N LEU A 119 3.20 -16.83 2.96
CA LEU A 119 1.76 -16.57 2.96
C LEU A 119 1.19 -16.63 1.54
N ALA A 120 -0.08 -17.00 1.40
CA ALA A 120 -0.78 -16.82 0.12
C ALA A 120 -1.02 -15.34 -0.17
N GLU A 121 -1.22 -14.53 0.87
CA GLU A 121 -1.49 -13.11 0.77
C GLU A 121 -1.24 -12.43 2.13
N VAL A 122 -0.70 -11.21 2.07
CA VAL A 122 -0.70 -10.29 3.21
C VAL A 122 -1.55 -9.07 2.85
N ARG A 123 -2.36 -8.63 3.82
CA ARG A 123 -3.31 -7.54 3.65
C ARG A 123 -3.14 -6.54 4.77
N VAL A 124 -3.21 -5.26 4.42
CA VAL A 124 -3.17 -4.15 5.37
C VAL A 124 -4.44 -3.33 5.23
N VAL A 125 -5.09 -3.10 6.35
CA VAL A 125 -6.36 -2.42 6.48
C VAL A 125 -6.10 -1.03 7.07
N GLY A 126 -6.32 -0.01 6.26
CA GLY A 126 -6.28 1.38 6.70
C GLY A 126 -7.68 1.97 6.91
N GLU A 127 -7.73 3.19 7.42
CA GLU A 127 -8.95 3.97 7.56
C GLU A 127 -9.68 4.15 6.23
N THR A 128 -8.95 4.32 5.12
CA THR A 128 -9.53 4.67 3.82
C THR A 128 -9.65 3.50 2.85
N GLY A 129 -8.94 2.39 3.10
CA GLY A 129 -9.02 1.23 2.23
C GLY A 129 -8.23 0.01 2.70
N VAL A 130 -8.04 -0.93 1.77
CA VAL A 130 -7.24 -2.14 1.97
C VAL A 130 -6.16 -2.21 0.92
N PHE A 131 -4.96 -2.60 1.34
CA PHE A 131 -3.83 -2.97 0.50
C PHE A 131 -3.66 -4.48 0.55
N SER A 132 -3.34 -5.08 -0.59
CA SER A 132 -3.11 -6.52 -0.74
C SER A 132 -1.80 -6.75 -1.48
N MET A 133 -0.97 -7.66 -0.98
CA MET A 133 0.21 -8.15 -1.67
C MET A 133 0.25 -9.68 -1.64
N LYS A 134 0.43 -10.29 -2.82
CA LYS A 134 0.51 -11.75 -2.99
C LYS A 134 1.68 -12.12 -3.91
N PRO A 135 2.29 -13.30 -3.70
CA PRO A 135 3.31 -13.79 -4.61
C PRO A 135 2.69 -14.12 -5.97
N PHE A 136 3.52 -14.08 -7.01
CA PHE A 136 3.16 -14.66 -8.31
C PHE A 136 3.93 -15.96 -8.52
N GLN A 137 4.18 -16.36 -9.76
CA GLN A 137 4.76 -17.66 -10.15
C GLN A 137 6.03 -18.05 -9.38
N ASN A 138 6.83 -17.09 -8.92
CA ASN A 138 8.11 -17.34 -8.25
C ASN A 138 8.02 -17.38 -6.71
N GLY A 139 6.82 -17.31 -6.13
CA GLY A 139 6.67 -17.24 -4.67
C GLY A 139 7.11 -15.88 -4.11
N TRP A 140 7.31 -15.85 -2.79
CA TRP A 140 7.91 -14.70 -2.12
C TRP A 140 9.44 -14.71 -2.28
N PRO A 141 10.09 -13.56 -2.56
CA PRO A 141 11.54 -13.45 -2.46
C PRO A 141 12.01 -13.70 -1.03
N ASP A 142 13.25 -14.14 -0.86
CA ASP A 142 13.86 -14.28 0.46
C ASP A 142 13.77 -12.97 1.28
N PRO A 143 13.56 -13.03 2.61
CA PRO A 143 13.40 -11.84 3.45
C PRO A 143 14.56 -10.84 3.33
N ASP A 144 15.79 -11.32 3.15
CA ASP A 144 16.98 -10.47 3.00
C ASP A 144 17.02 -9.76 1.63
N MET A 145 16.48 -10.39 0.58
CA MET A 145 16.32 -9.75 -0.72
C MET A 145 15.27 -8.65 -0.66
N ILE A 146 14.16 -8.90 0.03
CA ILE A 146 13.12 -7.90 0.31
C ILE A 146 13.73 -6.71 1.03
N GLU A 147 14.45 -6.94 2.13
CA GLU A 147 15.07 -5.89 2.93
C GLU A 147 16.05 -5.05 2.11
N ARG A 148 16.97 -5.70 1.40
CA ARG A 148 17.93 -4.99 0.54
C ARG A 148 17.22 -4.11 -0.48
N ARG A 149 16.22 -4.66 -1.17
CA ARG A 149 15.52 -3.93 -2.23
C ARG A 149 14.66 -2.79 -1.67
N TYR A 150 14.02 -3.01 -0.53
CA TYR A 150 13.28 -1.98 0.19
C TYR A 150 14.20 -0.80 0.56
N GLN A 151 15.38 -1.08 1.13
CA GLN A 151 16.36 -0.07 1.51
C GLN A 151 16.93 0.67 0.30
N GLU A 152 17.21 -0.05 -0.80
CA GLU A 152 17.65 0.54 -2.08
C GLU A 152 16.63 1.55 -2.63
N ILE A 153 15.35 1.18 -2.68
CA ILE A 153 14.27 2.08 -3.16
C ILE A 153 14.14 3.27 -2.22
N ASN A 154 14.09 3.04 -0.91
CA ASN A 154 13.86 4.07 0.09
C ASN A 154 15.00 5.10 0.16
N SER A 155 16.23 4.67 -0.13
CA SER A 155 17.44 5.51 -0.12
C SER A 155 17.77 6.09 -1.50
N ASN A 156 17.00 5.77 -2.54
CA ASN A 156 17.23 6.28 -3.88
C ASN A 156 16.97 7.81 -3.94
N PRO A 157 17.95 8.63 -4.35
CA PRO A 157 17.76 10.08 -4.46
C PRO A 157 16.63 10.51 -5.40
N GLU A 158 16.39 9.78 -6.49
CA GLU A 158 15.29 10.06 -7.42
C GLU A 158 13.93 9.80 -6.76
N PHE A 159 13.83 8.76 -5.94
CA PHE A 159 12.62 8.51 -5.14
C PHE A 159 12.41 9.65 -4.14
N GLY A 160 13.48 10.09 -3.46
CA GLY A 160 13.46 11.24 -2.57
C GLY A 160 13.00 12.53 -3.27
N SER A 161 13.58 12.85 -4.44
CA SER A 161 13.20 14.01 -5.24
C SER A 161 11.73 13.97 -5.64
N ARG A 162 11.24 12.80 -6.09
CA ARG A 162 9.82 12.63 -6.44
C ARG A 162 8.90 12.89 -5.25
N MET A 163 9.28 12.49 -4.04
CA MET A 163 8.48 12.77 -2.85
C MET A 163 8.44 14.26 -2.51
N ILE A 164 9.55 14.98 -2.68
CA ILE A 164 9.62 16.44 -2.55
C ILE A 164 8.70 17.10 -3.60
N ASP A 165 8.77 16.66 -4.85
CA ASP A 165 7.91 17.20 -5.92
C ASP A 165 6.42 17.04 -5.59
N ILE A 166 6.03 15.90 -5.01
CA ILE A 166 4.65 15.66 -4.55
C ILE A 166 4.29 16.61 -3.41
N GLU A 167 5.12 16.68 -2.37
CA GLU A 167 4.90 17.51 -1.17
C GLU A 167 4.67 18.99 -1.51
N TYR A 168 5.43 19.52 -2.47
CA TYR A 168 5.33 20.94 -2.90
C TYR A 168 4.41 21.15 -4.10
N SER A 169 3.74 20.12 -4.61
CA SER A 169 2.81 20.29 -5.72
C SER A 169 1.54 21.02 -5.28
N THR A 170 1.07 21.96 -6.11
CA THR A 170 -0.17 22.70 -5.85
C THR A 170 -1.39 21.79 -5.78
N GLU A 171 -1.36 20.68 -6.53
CA GLU A 171 -2.41 19.66 -6.52
C GLU A 171 -2.50 18.94 -5.18
N PHE A 172 -1.37 18.45 -4.65
CA PHE A 172 -1.34 17.80 -3.34
C PHE A 172 -1.82 18.76 -2.24
N LEU A 173 -1.27 19.98 -2.21
CA LEU A 173 -1.64 21.00 -1.22
C LEU A 173 -3.12 21.40 -1.26
N ALA A 174 -3.76 21.31 -2.44
CA ALA A 174 -5.18 21.61 -2.59
C ALA A 174 -6.11 20.46 -2.16
N GLN A 175 -5.64 19.20 -2.22
CA GLN A 175 -6.45 18.01 -1.96
C GLN A 175 -6.21 17.40 -0.57
N THR A 176 -5.02 17.59 0.01
CA THR A 176 -4.65 16.97 1.28
C THR A 176 -5.49 17.51 2.43
N LYS A 177 -5.98 16.59 3.27
CA LYS A 177 -6.63 16.94 4.55
C LYS A 177 -5.63 16.96 5.69
N TYR A 178 -4.62 16.09 5.61
CA TYR A 178 -3.58 15.93 6.62
C TYR A 178 -2.21 15.78 5.92
N PRO A 179 -1.52 16.88 5.56
CA PRO A 179 -0.33 16.85 4.70
C PRO A 179 0.70 15.79 5.09
N TYR A 180 1.03 15.70 6.38
CA TYR A 180 1.99 14.72 6.85
C TYR A 180 1.50 13.26 6.70
N LYS A 181 0.27 12.96 7.13
CA LYS A 181 -0.31 11.60 7.06
C LYS A 181 -0.48 11.16 5.61
N ASP A 182 -1.00 12.05 4.77
CA ASP A 182 -1.25 11.78 3.35
C ASP A 182 0.06 11.56 2.59
N LEU A 183 1.10 12.36 2.88
CA LEU A 183 2.43 12.17 2.27
C LEU A 183 3.08 10.85 2.72
N LEU A 184 2.93 10.47 4.00
CA LEU A 184 3.41 9.17 4.51
C LEU A 184 2.72 8.00 3.79
N ARG A 185 1.39 8.06 3.63
CA ARG A 185 0.62 7.06 2.88
C ARG A 185 1.13 6.95 1.44
N ILE A 186 1.23 8.08 0.72
CA ILE A 186 1.71 8.11 -0.67
C ILE A 186 3.12 7.53 -0.77
N ARG A 187 4.03 7.90 0.15
CA ARG A 187 5.39 7.35 0.18
C ARG A 187 5.38 5.83 0.33
N SER A 188 4.62 5.32 1.30
CA SER A 188 4.50 3.89 1.58
C SER A 188 3.96 3.12 0.37
N ASP A 189 2.88 3.64 -0.24
CA ASP A 189 2.23 3.05 -1.41
C ASP A 189 3.19 2.96 -2.60
N LEU A 190 3.84 4.08 -2.97
CA LEU A 190 4.80 4.12 -4.07
C LEU A 190 5.98 3.17 -3.85
N LEU A 191 6.49 3.10 -2.61
CA LEU A 191 7.58 2.19 -2.26
C LEU A 191 7.15 0.74 -2.48
N CYS A 192 6.00 0.34 -1.93
CA CYS A 192 5.46 -1.01 -2.07
C CYS A 192 5.19 -1.39 -3.53
N HIS A 193 4.67 -0.44 -4.32
CA HIS A 193 4.43 -0.66 -5.76
C HIS A 193 5.74 -0.92 -6.52
N LEU A 194 6.79 -0.14 -6.25
CA LEU A 194 8.11 -0.33 -6.86
C LEU A 194 8.76 -1.65 -6.44
N LEU A 195 8.60 -2.03 -5.17
CA LEU A 195 9.08 -3.31 -4.65
C LEU A 195 8.37 -4.48 -5.32
N ALA A 196 7.04 -4.45 -5.36
CA ALA A 196 6.23 -5.48 -5.99
C ALA A 196 6.61 -5.67 -7.46
N LYS A 197 6.75 -4.56 -8.20
CA LYS A 197 7.22 -4.59 -9.59
C LYS A 197 8.59 -5.22 -9.75
N SER A 198 9.52 -4.98 -8.82
CA SER A 198 10.88 -5.53 -8.92
C SER A 198 10.97 -7.04 -8.74
N PHE A 199 10.01 -7.63 -8.03
CA PHE A 199 9.96 -9.07 -7.77
C PHE A 199 8.83 -9.80 -8.51
N GLY A 200 8.01 -9.08 -9.28
CA GLY A 200 6.83 -9.65 -9.92
C GLY A 200 5.73 -10.07 -8.94
N LEU A 201 5.66 -9.43 -7.77
CA LEU A 201 4.55 -9.59 -6.83
C LEU A 201 3.31 -8.87 -7.36
N ILE A 202 2.13 -9.31 -6.95
CA ILE A 202 0.89 -8.63 -7.28
C ILE A 202 0.53 -7.73 -6.10
N TYR A 203 0.55 -6.42 -6.34
CA TYR A 203 0.15 -5.38 -5.41
C TYR A 203 -1.14 -4.72 -5.89
N GLU A 204 -2.14 -4.69 -5.02
CA GLU A 204 -3.47 -4.16 -5.32
C GLU A 204 -3.95 -3.31 -4.13
N GLU A 205 -4.68 -2.23 -4.40
CA GLU A 205 -5.35 -1.43 -3.38
C GLU A 205 -6.83 -1.21 -3.74
N ALA A 206 -7.65 -0.99 -2.72
CA ALA A 206 -9.05 -0.63 -2.93
C ALA A 206 -9.58 0.24 -1.77
N ARG A 207 -10.42 1.23 -2.09
CA ARG A 207 -11.03 2.13 -1.11
C ARG A 207 -12.32 1.54 -0.55
N TRP A 208 -12.61 1.83 0.73
CA TRP A 208 -13.85 1.38 1.37
C TRP A 208 -15.12 1.96 0.73
N GLU A 209 -15.04 3.18 0.20
CA GLU A 209 -16.15 3.90 -0.43
C GLU A 209 -16.66 3.23 -1.71
N MET A 210 -15.94 2.22 -2.23
CA MET A 210 -16.27 1.49 -3.45
C MET A 210 -16.97 0.14 -3.17
N ILE A 211 -17.44 -0.13 -1.95
CA ILE A 211 -18.15 -1.36 -1.52
C ILE A 211 -19.42 -1.01 -0.75
#